data_AF-A0A371PBK0-F1
#
_entry.id   AF-A0A371PBK0-F1
#
_cell.length_a   1.000
_cell.length_b   1.000
_cell.length_c   1.000
_cell.angle_alpha   90.00
_cell.angle_beta   90.00
_cell.angle_gamma   90.00
#
_symmetry.space_group_name_H-M   'P 1'
#
loop_
_entity.id
_entity.type
_entity.pdbx_description
1 polymer ?
#
loop_
_entity_poly.entity_id
_entity_poly.type
_entity_poly.pdbx_seq_one_letter_code
_entity_poly.pdbx_strand_id
1 'polypeptide(L)'
;MLCGCGRQDDAGTTDAQHGGAVCHLVDRDLVSAVVGDGKLSTTGPGAVSAGARTAAVSHCSIRADDAREPVVQVRLGDTGGEADTWRTRLKGEADEAGVPLTYEDDDWYGYTRDYPSGMYNPGSSLDVVTDDHVIRVTIYTWSGSTHDQRVALAEKIARSAVDNQATFDQKG
;
A
#
# COMPACT_ATOMS: atom_id res chain seq x y z
N MET A 1 29.60 13.13 32.31
CA MET A 1 29.59 13.80 31.00
C MET A 1 29.12 12.76 30.00
N LEU A 2 27.85 12.82 29.60
CA LEU A 2 27.17 11.83 28.76
C LEU A 2 27.19 12.33 27.32
N CYS A 3 27.81 11.56 26.41
CA CYS A 3 27.52 11.60 24.98
C CYS A 3 27.27 10.17 24.54
N GLY A 4 26.00 9.79 24.41
CA GLY A 4 25.58 8.57 23.75
C GLY A 4 24.69 8.96 22.58
N CYS A 5 25.27 8.99 21.38
CA CYS A 5 24.51 9.03 20.13
C CYS A 5 23.77 7.70 19.98
N GLY A 6 22.49 7.68 20.37
CA GLY A 6 21.59 6.58 20.07
C GLY A 6 21.03 6.75 18.68
N ARG A 7 21.40 5.84 17.78
CA ARG A 7 20.73 5.55 16.51
C ARG A 7 19.21 5.53 16.74
N GLN A 8 18.45 6.25 15.90
CA GLN A 8 17.04 5.92 15.69
C GLN A 8 17.01 4.56 15.02
N ASP A 9 16.83 3.52 15.83
CA ASP A 9 16.45 2.22 15.32
C ASP A 9 15.00 2.34 14.86
N ASP A 10 14.79 2.28 13.54
CA ASP A 10 13.49 2.02 12.91
C ASP A 10 12.98 0.67 13.41
N ALA A 11 12.34 0.69 14.58
CA ALA A 11 11.78 -0.50 15.21
C ALA A 11 10.57 -0.96 14.39
N GLY A 12 10.78 -2.01 13.58
CA GLY A 12 9.71 -2.75 12.95
C GLY A 12 8.70 -3.21 14.00
N THR A 13 7.49 -2.68 13.93
CA THR A 13 6.38 -3.05 14.80
C THR A 13 5.87 -4.42 14.37
N THR A 14 6.11 -5.43 15.19
CA THR A 14 5.52 -6.76 14.99
C THR A 14 4.06 -6.69 15.44
N ASP A 15 3.14 -6.46 14.50
CA ASP A 15 1.71 -6.35 14.81
C ASP A 15 1.17 -7.65 15.41
N ALA A 16 0.66 -7.52 16.64
CA ALA A 16 0.17 -8.58 17.48
C ALA A 16 -1.05 -9.29 16.86
N GLN A 17 -1.20 -10.56 17.20
CA GLN A 17 -2.05 -11.60 16.59
C GLN A 17 -3.59 -11.41 16.71
N HIS A 18 -4.12 -10.19 16.80
CA HIS A 18 -5.55 -9.96 17.02
C HIS A 18 -6.13 -8.88 16.11
N GLY A 19 -6.80 -9.29 15.02
CA GLY A 19 -7.92 -8.58 14.35
C GLY A 19 -7.75 -7.13 13.89
N GLY A 20 -6.58 -6.52 14.03
CA GLY A 20 -6.31 -5.12 13.68
C GLY A 20 -5.64 -4.95 12.31
N ALA A 21 -5.71 -3.73 11.79
CA ALA A 21 -5.01 -3.34 10.57
C ALA A 21 -3.48 -3.34 10.77
N VAL A 22 -2.78 -4.04 9.89
CA VAL A 22 -1.32 -4.07 9.78
C VAL A 22 -0.83 -2.68 9.37
N CYS A 23 0.15 -2.13 10.09
CA CYS A 23 0.61 -0.75 9.93
C CYS A 23 -0.50 0.32 10.02
N HIS A 24 -1.65 0.00 10.62
CA HIS A 24 -2.86 0.83 10.58
C HIS A 24 -3.36 1.17 9.17
N LEU A 25 -2.97 0.39 8.14
CA LEU A 25 -3.41 0.61 6.75
C LEU A 25 -4.13 -0.61 6.18
N VAL A 26 -3.63 -1.83 6.41
CA VAL A 26 -4.13 -3.00 5.70
C VAL A 26 -4.75 -4.00 6.65
N ASP A 27 -5.99 -4.39 6.42
CA ASP A 27 -6.62 -5.43 7.25
C ASP A 27 -5.82 -6.73 7.20
N ARG A 28 -5.57 -7.31 8.38
CA ARG A 28 -4.73 -8.49 8.51
C ARG A 28 -5.23 -9.68 7.68
N ASP A 29 -6.54 -9.87 7.58
CA ASP A 29 -7.15 -10.96 6.81
C ASP A 29 -6.80 -10.88 5.31
N LEU A 30 -6.66 -9.67 4.76
CA LEU A 30 -6.26 -9.47 3.36
C LEU A 30 -4.80 -9.86 3.15
N VAL A 31 -3.93 -9.55 4.12
CA VAL A 31 -2.51 -9.93 4.07
C VAL A 31 -2.35 -11.44 4.25
N SER A 32 -3.10 -12.05 5.17
CA SER A 32 -3.06 -13.49 5.43
C SER A 32 -3.49 -14.34 4.23
N ALA A 33 -4.26 -13.78 3.29
CA ALA A 33 -4.54 -14.44 2.01
C ALA A 33 -3.27 -14.70 1.15
N VAL A 34 -2.18 -13.97 1.41
CA VAL A 34 -0.92 -14.06 0.64
C VAL A 34 0.17 -14.80 1.40
N VAL A 35 0.34 -14.50 2.70
CA VAL A 35 1.43 -15.03 3.54
C VAL A 35 0.98 -16.08 4.54
N GLY A 36 -0.31 -16.41 4.57
CA GLY A 36 -0.90 -17.28 5.58
C GLY A 36 -1.01 -16.61 6.95
N ASP A 37 -1.33 -17.40 7.97
CA ASP A 37 -1.58 -16.92 9.34
C ASP A 37 -0.29 -16.72 10.17
N GLY A 38 0.87 -16.74 9.51
CA GLY A 38 2.18 -16.62 10.11
C GLY A 38 2.44 -15.25 10.76
N LYS A 39 3.61 -15.13 11.39
CA LYS A 39 4.12 -13.83 11.85
C LYS A 39 4.46 -12.96 10.66
N LEU A 40 4.19 -11.66 10.81
CA LEU A 40 4.44 -10.64 9.80
C LEU A 40 5.58 -9.74 10.26
N SER A 41 6.37 -9.28 9.30
CA SER A 41 7.33 -8.19 9.45
C SER A 41 6.90 -7.03 8.54
N THR A 42 7.00 -5.81 9.07
CA THR A 42 6.58 -4.59 8.38
C THR A 42 7.74 -3.59 8.30
N THR A 43 7.74 -2.77 7.25
CA THR A 43 8.63 -1.61 7.13
C THR A 43 7.87 -0.43 6.55
N GLY A 44 8.28 0.79 6.96
CA GLY A 44 7.61 2.03 6.61
C GLY A 44 6.89 2.67 7.81
N PRO A 45 6.46 3.93 7.68
CA PRO A 45 5.83 4.67 8.76
C PRO A 45 4.41 4.19 9.11
N GLY A 46 3.79 3.36 8.26
CA GLY A 46 2.37 3.00 8.37
C GLY A 46 1.46 4.19 8.07
N ALA A 47 0.28 4.21 8.68
CA ALA A 47 -0.62 5.36 8.61
C ALA A 47 0.01 6.58 9.30
N VAL A 48 -0.01 7.72 8.61
CA VAL A 48 0.44 9.02 9.11
C VAL A 48 -0.75 9.96 9.06
N SER A 49 -0.96 10.75 10.12
CA SER A 49 -2.12 11.65 10.13
C SER A 49 -1.95 12.82 9.18
N ALA A 50 -2.99 13.17 8.43
CA ALA A 50 -3.01 14.31 7.52
C ALA A 50 -2.75 15.66 8.23
N GLY A 51 -3.03 15.75 9.53
CA GLY A 51 -2.76 16.93 10.36
C GLY A 51 -1.29 17.12 10.73
N ALA A 52 -0.46 16.08 10.60
CA ALA A 52 0.98 16.21 10.69
C ALA A 52 1.44 16.96 9.44
N ARG A 53 1.82 18.24 9.58
CA ARG A 53 2.28 19.16 8.51
C ARG A 53 3.54 18.72 7.75
N THR A 54 3.81 17.44 7.69
CA THR A 54 4.88 16.77 6.99
C THR A 54 4.36 16.24 5.66
N ALA A 55 5.14 16.36 4.59
CA ALA A 55 4.88 15.70 3.30
C ALA A 55 5.04 14.16 3.36
N ALA A 56 4.85 13.56 4.54
CA ALA A 56 5.05 12.15 4.78
C ALA A 56 3.84 11.37 4.24
N VAL A 57 4.11 10.46 3.32
CA VAL A 57 3.11 9.57 2.71
C VAL A 57 2.92 8.37 3.63
N SER A 58 1.67 7.97 3.87
CA SER A 58 1.36 6.72 4.54
C SER A 58 1.93 5.56 3.71
N HIS A 59 2.83 4.76 4.28
CA HIS A 59 3.51 3.68 3.55
C HIS A 59 3.74 2.49 4.45
N CYS A 60 3.41 1.31 3.95
CA CYS A 60 3.72 0.04 4.60
C CYS A 60 4.11 -1.00 3.56
N SER A 61 5.23 -1.67 3.80
CA SER A 61 5.62 -2.90 3.11
C SER A 61 5.48 -4.05 4.11
N ILE A 62 4.82 -5.13 3.69
CA ILE A 62 4.48 -6.27 4.54
C ILE A 62 5.08 -7.53 3.95
N ARG A 63 5.63 -8.39 4.81
CA ARG A 63 6.18 -9.71 4.47
C ARG A 63 5.91 -10.73 5.57
N ALA A 64 5.99 -12.01 5.22
CA ALA A 64 6.16 -13.04 6.24
C ALA A 64 7.50 -12.83 6.96
N ASP A 65 7.57 -13.15 8.25
CA ASP A 65 8.76 -12.90 9.09
C ASP A 65 10.03 -13.61 8.58
N ASP A 66 9.86 -14.77 7.95
CA ASP A 66 10.93 -15.56 7.33
C ASP A 66 11.16 -15.24 5.84
N ALA A 67 10.32 -14.38 5.25
CA ALA A 67 10.47 -13.97 3.86
C ALA A 67 11.49 -12.84 3.73
N ARG A 68 12.33 -12.94 2.70
CA ARG A 68 13.30 -11.89 2.37
C ARG A 68 12.64 -10.68 1.72
N GLU A 69 11.68 -10.93 0.85
CA GLU A 69 11.04 -9.94 -0.01
C GLU A 69 9.63 -9.56 0.51
N PRO A 70 9.17 -8.32 0.27
CA PRO A 70 7.79 -7.93 0.52
C PRO A 70 6.81 -8.74 -0.33
N VAL A 71 5.63 -8.97 0.21
CA VAL A 71 4.50 -9.57 -0.52
C VAL A 71 3.42 -8.55 -0.86
N VAL A 72 3.31 -7.50 -0.03
CA VAL A 72 2.37 -6.40 -0.17
C VAL A 72 3.12 -5.11 0.08
N GLN A 73 2.90 -4.12 -0.77
CA GLN A 73 3.31 -2.75 -0.51
C GLN A 73 2.12 -1.84 -0.75
N VAL A 74 1.81 -0.98 0.22
CA VAL A 74 0.78 0.05 0.09
C VAL A 74 1.40 1.41 0.32
N ARG A 75 1.07 2.37 -0.55
CA ARG A 75 1.38 3.79 -0.38
C ARG A 75 0.09 4.57 -0.57
N LEU A 76 -0.17 5.49 0.35
CA LEU A 76 -1.34 6.34 0.35
C LEU A 76 -0.89 7.78 0.62
N GLY A 77 -1.19 8.65 -0.33
CA GLY A 77 -0.92 10.09 -0.26
C GLY A 77 -2.19 10.90 -0.46
N ASP A 78 -2.10 12.19 -0.15
CA ASP A 78 -3.17 13.16 -0.35
C ASP A 78 -3.17 13.70 -1.80
N THR A 79 -4.34 13.94 -2.39
CA THR A 79 -4.44 14.56 -3.72
C THR A 79 -4.15 16.06 -3.70
N GLY A 80 -4.18 16.70 -2.53
CA GLY A 80 -4.09 18.15 -2.34
C GLY A 80 -5.34 18.89 -2.80
N GLY A 81 -6.48 18.20 -2.95
CA GLY A 81 -7.67 18.73 -3.61
C GLY A 81 -7.54 18.79 -5.15
N GLU A 82 -6.52 18.15 -5.72
CA GLU A 82 -6.25 18.13 -7.16
C GLU A 82 -6.47 16.74 -7.77
N ALA A 83 -7.56 16.05 -7.38
CA ALA A 83 -7.88 14.71 -7.85
C ALA A 83 -7.89 14.59 -9.39
N ASP A 84 -8.48 15.55 -10.10
CA ASP A 84 -8.54 15.52 -11.57
C ASP A 84 -7.16 15.66 -12.23
N THR A 85 -6.24 16.41 -11.61
CA THR A 85 -4.84 16.50 -12.05
C THR A 85 -4.16 15.15 -11.90
N TRP A 86 -4.39 14.46 -10.78
CA TRP A 86 -3.87 13.11 -10.55
C TRP A 86 -4.47 12.09 -11.52
N ARG A 87 -5.78 12.10 -11.76
CA ARG A 87 -6.45 11.23 -12.75
C ARG A 87 -5.85 11.44 -14.15
N THR A 88 -5.70 12.69 -14.56
CA THR A 88 -5.10 13.05 -15.87
C THR A 88 -3.65 12.57 -15.98
N ARG A 89 -2.85 12.78 -14.93
CA ARG A 89 -1.47 12.33 -14.88
C ARG A 89 -1.36 10.82 -14.95
N LEU A 90 -2.15 10.11 -14.15
CA LEU A 90 -2.13 8.65 -14.11
C LEU A 90 -2.54 8.05 -15.46
N LYS A 91 -3.54 8.65 -16.13
CA LYS A 91 -3.89 8.29 -17.50
C LYS A 91 -2.74 8.46 -18.47
N GLY A 92 -2.04 9.61 -18.44
CA GLY A 92 -0.86 9.83 -19.28
C GLY A 92 0.24 8.81 -19.03
N GLU A 93 0.55 8.51 -17.77
CA GLU A 93 1.55 7.50 -17.38
C GLU A 93 1.14 6.08 -17.80
N ALA A 94 -0.17 5.78 -17.86
CA ALA A 94 -0.70 4.51 -18.33
C ALA A 94 -0.64 4.39 -19.86
N ASP A 95 -1.06 5.44 -20.59
CA ASP A 95 -1.02 5.51 -22.04
C ASP A 95 0.42 5.36 -22.57
N GLU A 96 1.39 6.05 -21.96
CA GLU A 96 2.82 5.93 -22.31
C GLU A 96 3.37 4.52 -22.10
N ALA A 97 2.88 3.82 -21.08
CA ALA A 97 3.29 2.46 -20.75
C ALA A 97 2.51 1.38 -21.52
N GLY A 98 1.50 1.75 -22.32
CA GLY A 98 0.60 0.81 -23.00
C GLY A 98 -0.24 -0.02 -22.02
N VAL A 99 -0.59 0.56 -20.87
CA VAL A 99 -1.35 -0.10 -19.81
C VAL A 99 -2.84 0.24 -19.96
N PRO A 100 -3.74 -0.75 -20.08
CA PRO A 100 -5.16 -0.49 -20.23
C PRO A 100 -5.79 0.05 -18.93
N LEU A 101 -6.82 0.89 -19.08
CA LEU A 101 -7.72 1.23 -17.98
C LEU A 101 -8.30 -0.07 -17.42
N THR A 102 -8.15 -0.26 -16.11
CA THR A 102 -8.58 -1.50 -15.46
C THR A 102 -9.76 -1.27 -14.52
N TYR A 103 -9.86 -0.07 -13.94
CA TYR A 103 -10.80 0.21 -12.88
C TYR A 103 -11.37 1.62 -13.03
N GLU A 104 -12.69 1.74 -13.16
CA GLU A 104 -13.41 3.02 -13.12
C GLU A 104 -14.78 2.76 -12.48
N ASP A 105 -14.96 3.25 -11.25
CA ASP A 105 -16.27 3.39 -10.60
C ASP A 105 -16.53 4.88 -10.31
N ASP A 106 -17.68 5.21 -9.71
CA ASP A 106 -18.10 6.61 -9.51
C ASP A 106 -17.12 7.43 -8.64
N ASP A 107 -16.33 6.79 -7.76
CA ASP A 107 -15.47 7.46 -6.77
C ASP A 107 -13.97 7.08 -6.89
N TRP A 108 -13.63 6.06 -7.70
CA TRP A 108 -12.30 5.46 -7.82
C TRP A 108 -11.90 5.30 -9.28
N TYR A 109 -10.74 5.86 -9.62
CA TYR A 109 -10.17 5.82 -10.96
C TYR A 109 -8.79 5.18 -10.94
N GLY A 110 -8.59 4.07 -11.66
CA GLY A 110 -7.36 3.30 -11.53
C GLY A 110 -6.90 2.44 -12.71
N TYR A 111 -5.60 2.18 -12.70
CA TYR A 111 -4.87 1.41 -13.71
C TYR A 111 -4.07 0.30 -13.04
N THR A 112 -3.99 -0.85 -13.69
CA THR A 112 -3.16 -1.95 -13.20
C THR A 112 -1.93 -2.16 -14.07
N ARG A 113 -0.79 -2.41 -13.45
CA ARG A 113 0.46 -2.68 -14.16
C ARG A 113 1.10 -3.95 -13.63
N ASP A 114 1.43 -4.86 -14.54
CA ASP A 114 2.29 -5.99 -14.23
C ASP A 114 3.77 -5.60 -14.33
N TYR A 115 4.53 -6.08 -13.36
CA TYR A 115 5.98 -5.98 -13.34
C TYR A 115 6.54 -7.38 -13.61
N PRO A 116 7.01 -7.68 -14.83
CA PRO A 116 7.62 -8.96 -15.13
C PRO A 116 8.97 -9.10 -14.42
N SER A 117 9.40 -10.35 -14.19
CA SER A 117 10.70 -10.65 -13.58
C SER A 117 11.85 -10.08 -14.42
N GLY A 118 12.79 -9.37 -13.79
CA GLY A 118 14.03 -8.92 -14.45
C GLY A 118 14.54 -7.54 -14.04
N MET A 119 13.68 -6.66 -13.55
CA MET A 119 14.07 -5.36 -12.95
C MET A 119 13.57 -5.16 -11.53
N TYR A 120 12.47 -5.82 -11.16
CA TYR A 120 11.83 -5.72 -9.85
C TYR A 120 11.35 -7.11 -9.39
N ASN A 121 10.98 -7.23 -8.11
CA ASN A 121 10.21 -8.38 -7.65
C ASN A 121 8.92 -8.46 -8.47
N PRO A 122 8.64 -9.61 -9.11
CA PRO A 122 7.50 -9.74 -9.98
C PRO A 122 6.21 -9.55 -9.19
N GLY A 123 5.23 -8.88 -9.78
CA GLY A 123 3.98 -8.57 -9.11
C GLY A 123 3.02 -7.78 -9.99
N SER A 124 1.86 -7.48 -9.43
CA SER A 124 0.84 -6.65 -10.05
C SER A 124 0.59 -5.46 -9.14
N SER A 125 0.62 -4.25 -9.71
CA SER A 125 0.25 -3.04 -8.98
C SER A 125 -1.06 -2.49 -9.48
N LEU A 126 -1.78 -1.86 -8.57
CA LEU A 126 -2.97 -1.08 -8.79
C LEU A 126 -2.67 0.35 -8.30
N ASP A 127 -2.75 1.30 -9.22
CA ASP A 127 -2.71 2.72 -8.92
C ASP A 127 -4.13 3.27 -9.00
N VAL A 128 -4.59 3.94 -7.94
CA VAL A 128 -5.94 4.50 -7.87
C VAL A 128 -5.89 5.93 -7.36
N VAL A 129 -6.77 6.75 -7.90
CA VAL A 129 -7.09 8.10 -7.44
C VAL A 129 -8.54 8.13 -6.96
N THR A 130 -8.75 8.62 -5.75
CA THR A 130 -10.03 9.04 -5.19
C THR A 130 -10.03 10.57 -5.10
N ASP A 131 -11.09 11.19 -4.58
CA ASP A 131 -11.11 12.65 -4.42
C ASP A 131 -10.03 13.15 -3.44
N ASP A 132 -9.80 12.43 -2.33
CA ASP A 132 -8.87 12.86 -1.28
C ASP A 132 -7.51 12.14 -1.33
N HIS A 133 -7.44 10.96 -1.96
CA HIS A 133 -6.25 10.11 -1.93
C HIS A 133 -5.74 9.66 -3.29
N VAL A 134 -4.42 9.57 -3.40
CA VAL A 134 -3.70 8.78 -4.41
C VAL A 134 -3.10 7.56 -3.74
N ILE A 135 -3.38 6.38 -4.29
CA ILE A 135 -3.10 5.09 -3.67
C ILE A 135 -2.33 4.23 -4.67
N ARG A 136 -1.25 3.61 -4.21
CA ARG A 136 -0.52 2.58 -4.95
C ARG A 136 -0.45 1.33 -4.09
N VAL A 137 -1.00 0.23 -4.60
CA VAL A 137 -0.89 -1.08 -3.98
C VAL A 137 -0.14 -2.01 -4.93
N THR A 138 0.96 -2.58 -4.48
CA THR A 138 1.71 -3.62 -5.21
C THR A 138 1.58 -4.93 -4.46
N ILE A 139 1.10 -5.96 -5.16
CA ILE A 139 1.09 -7.33 -4.67
C ILE A 139 2.12 -8.14 -5.45
N TYR A 140 3.13 -8.62 -4.75
CA TYR A 140 4.18 -9.44 -5.35
C TYR A 140 3.69 -10.88 -5.55
N THR A 141 4.26 -11.56 -6.54
CA THR A 141 3.87 -12.94 -6.88
C THR A 141 4.10 -13.87 -5.70
N TRP A 142 3.05 -14.57 -5.27
CA TRP A 142 3.15 -15.75 -4.41
C TRP A 142 2.82 -17.03 -5.20
N SER A 143 3.12 -18.18 -4.60
CA SER A 143 2.95 -19.49 -5.23
C SER A 143 1.52 -19.69 -5.75
N GLY A 144 1.39 -19.93 -7.06
CA GLY A 144 0.10 -20.16 -7.72
C GLY A 144 -0.75 -18.92 -7.98
N SER A 145 -0.27 -17.71 -7.66
CA SER A 145 -1.02 -16.48 -7.89
C SER A 145 -1.13 -16.10 -9.37
N THR A 146 -2.34 -15.79 -9.81
CA THR A 146 -2.62 -15.20 -11.13
C THR A 146 -2.62 -13.68 -11.06
N HIS A 147 -2.47 -13.01 -12.22
CA HIS A 147 -2.61 -11.55 -12.31
C HIS A 147 -3.93 -11.06 -11.70
N ASP A 148 -5.06 -11.63 -12.15
CA ASP A 148 -6.40 -11.24 -11.72
C ASP A 148 -6.58 -11.36 -10.20
N GLN A 149 -6.04 -12.43 -9.59
CA GLN A 149 -6.07 -12.59 -8.13
C GLN A 149 -5.28 -11.51 -7.41
N ARG A 150 -4.12 -11.11 -7.95
CA ARG A 150 -3.30 -10.05 -7.37
C ARG A 150 -3.97 -8.69 -7.49
N VAL A 151 -4.57 -8.40 -8.65
CA VAL A 151 -5.33 -7.17 -8.87
C VAL A 151 -6.54 -7.09 -7.96
N ALA A 152 -7.35 -8.15 -7.87
CA ALA A 152 -8.53 -8.19 -7.01
C ALA A 152 -8.17 -8.02 -5.52
N LEU A 153 -7.02 -8.55 -5.09
CA LEU A 153 -6.52 -8.32 -3.74
C LEU A 153 -6.00 -6.89 -3.54
N ALA A 154 -5.28 -6.35 -4.53
CA ALA A 154 -4.79 -4.98 -4.50
C ALA A 154 -5.93 -3.97 -4.33
N GLU A 155 -7.06 -4.19 -5.01
CA GLU A 155 -8.25 -3.36 -4.88
C GLU A 155 -8.82 -3.38 -3.45
N LYS A 156 -8.99 -4.58 -2.87
CA LYS A 156 -9.47 -4.72 -1.48
C LYS A 156 -8.54 -4.04 -0.49
N ILE A 157 -7.23 -4.15 -0.70
CA ILE A 157 -6.22 -3.50 0.14
C ILE A 157 -6.26 -1.98 -0.03
N ALA A 158 -6.50 -1.47 -1.23
CA ALA A 158 -6.61 -0.03 -1.46
C ALA A 158 -7.82 0.57 -0.70
N ARG A 159 -8.98 -0.11 -0.74
CA ARG A 159 -10.17 0.27 0.04
C ARG A 159 -9.91 0.23 1.54
N SER A 160 -9.33 -0.87 2.02
CA SER A 160 -8.93 -1.05 3.42
C SER A 160 -7.98 0.07 3.89
N ALA A 161 -7.03 0.49 3.04
CA ALA A 161 -6.10 1.57 3.35
C ALA A 161 -6.78 2.92 3.55
N VAL A 162 -7.76 3.26 2.69
CA VAL A 162 -8.55 4.51 2.84
C VAL A 162 -9.38 4.48 4.12
N ASP A 163 -10.11 3.38 4.36
CA ASP A 163 -10.99 3.25 5.53
C ASP A 163 -10.19 3.29 6.85
N ASN A 164 -9.05 2.60 6.87
CA ASN A 164 -8.16 2.57 8.04
C ASN A 164 -7.45 3.91 8.25
N GLN A 165 -7.05 4.61 7.18
CA GLN A 165 -6.50 5.96 7.27
C GLN A 165 -7.52 6.94 7.86
N ALA A 166 -8.76 6.94 7.37
CA ALA A 166 -9.82 7.79 7.91
C ALA A 166 -10.10 7.49 9.39
N THR A 167 -10.06 6.20 9.78
CA THR A 167 -10.21 5.78 11.18
C THR A 167 -9.03 6.24 12.04
N PHE A 168 -7.82 6.23 11.50
CA PHE A 168 -6.61 6.69 12.18
C PHE A 168 -6.66 8.20 12.44
N ASP A 169 -7.05 8.99 11.43
CA ASP A 169 -7.18 10.45 11.53
C ASP A 169 -8.24 10.91 12.53
N GLN A 170 -9.28 10.11 12.78
CA GLN A 170 -10.29 10.43 13.81
C GLN A 170 -9.79 10.20 15.25
N LYS A 171 -8.75 9.39 15.43
CA LYS A 171 -8.22 8.98 16.74
C LYS A 171 -6.97 9.75 17.16
N GLY A 172 -6.25 10.34 16.20
CA GLY A 172 -5.05 11.14 16.41
C GLY A 172 -5.36 12.61 16.66
#